data_AF-A0A1S1J8C2-F1
#
_entry.id   AF-A0A1S1J8C2-F1
#
_cell.length_a   1.000
_cell.length_b   1.000
_cell.length_c   1.000
_cell.angle_alpha   90.00
_cell.angle_beta   90.00
_cell.angle_gamma   90.00
#
_symmetry.space_group_name_H-M   'P 1'
#
loop_
_entity.id
_entity.type
_entity.pdbx_description
1 polymer ?
#
loop_
_entity_poly.entity_id
_entity_poly.type
_entity_poly.pdbx_seq_one_letter_code
_entity_poly.pdbx_strand_id
1 'polypeptide(L)'
;MGDISISMKTGLLTHNLRNLLDGKADLGTAMKLGVMTSSLQQFLDGKANISMASKLGLMTSDLQTLLNSMGKKGAIGLILGILLNNNLE
;
A
#
# COMPACT_ATOMS: atom_id res chain seq x y z
N MET A 1 -15.72 -13.31 6.88
CA MET A 1 -16.14 -12.23 7.81
C MET A 1 -14.99 -11.26 8.16
N GLY A 2 -13.71 -11.67 8.14
CA GLY A 2 -12.57 -10.79 8.45
C GLY A 2 -12.33 -9.62 7.47
N ASP A 3 -12.49 -9.83 6.16
CA ASP A 3 -12.22 -8.80 5.13
C ASP A 3 -13.10 -7.56 5.29
N ILE A 4 -14.37 -7.74 5.69
CA ILE A 4 -15.36 -6.66 5.84
C ILE A 4 -14.95 -5.71 6.98
N SER A 5 -14.40 -6.25 8.07
CA SER A 5 -13.93 -5.46 9.21
C SER A 5 -12.68 -4.65 8.86
N ILE A 6 -11.79 -5.18 8.02
CA ILE A 6 -10.57 -4.47 7.57
C ILE A 6 -10.91 -3.43 6.51
N SER A 7 -11.83 -3.72 5.59
CA SER A 7 -12.28 -2.76 4.57
C SER A 7 -12.92 -1.52 5.22
N MET A 8 -13.75 -1.72 6.27
CA MET A 8 -14.32 -0.60 7.03
C MET A 8 -13.25 0.23 7.75
N LYS A 9 -12.22 -0.41 8.33
CA LYS A 9 -11.12 0.31 9.01
C LYS A 9 -10.13 1.00 8.09
N THR A 10 -10.00 0.51 6.85
CA THR A 10 -9.11 1.12 5.84
C THR A 10 -9.83 2.18 5.00
N GLY A 11 -11.16 2.24 5.07
CA GLY A 11 -11.98 3.08 4.19
C GLY A 11 -11.95 2.62 2.73
N LEU A 12 -11.57 1.36 2.48
CA LEU A 12 -11.56 0.75 1.16
C LEU A 12 -12.81 -0.10 0.95
N LEU A 13 -13.21 -0.27 -0.31
CA LEU A 13 -14.21 -1.27 -0.65
C LEU A 13 -13.58 -2.67 -0.56
N THR A 14 -14.38 -3.70 -0.27
CA THR A 14 -13.90 -5.07 -0.11
C THR A 14 -13.14 -5.59 -1.33
N HIS A 15 -13.54 -5.17 -2.54
CA HIS A 15 -12.83 -5.56 -3.77
C HIS A 15 -11.45 -4.91 -3.85
N ASN A 16 -11.26 -3.70 -3.32
CA ASN A 16 -9.95 -3.05 -3.30
C ASN A 16 -9.00 -3.75 -2.33
N LEU A 17 -9.52 -4.13 -1.16
CA LEU A 17 -8.76 -4.92 -0.20
C LEU A 17 -8.29 -6.25 -0.81
N ARG A 18 -9.16 -6.96 -1.54
CA ARG A 18 -8.79 -8.20 -2.22
C ARG A 18 -7.72 -7.99 -3.28
N ASN A 19 -7.86 -6.96 -4.11
CA ASN A 19 -6.83 -6.62 -5.09
C ASN A 19 -5.48 -6.38 -4.41
N LEU A 20 -5.45 -5.60 -3.32
CA LEU A 20 -4.23 -5.35 -2.57
C LEU A 20 -3.61 -6.63 -1.98
N LEU A 21 -4.43 -7.51 -1.41
CA LEU A 21 -3.98 -8.80 -0.88
C LEU A 21 -3.42 -9.73 -1.97
N ASP A 22 -3.93 -9.64 -3.20
CA ASP A 22 -3.39 -10.29 -4.38
C ASP A 22 -2.13 -9.59 -4.93
N GLY A 23 -1.74 -8.45 -4.34
CA GLY A 23 -0.62 -7.62 -4.77
C GLY A 23 -0.88 -6.89 -6.08
N LYS A 24 -2.14 -6.53 -6.34
CA LYS A 24 -2.59 -5.71 -7.46
C LYS A 24 -2.98 -4.34 -6.97
N ALA A 25 -2.42 -3.30 -7.57
CA ALA A 25 -2.84 -1.94 -7.33
C ALA A 25 -4.18 -1.66 -8.03
N ASP A 26 -5.01 -0.85 -7.39
CA ASP A 26 -6.20 -0.30 -8.02
C ASP A 26 -6.38 1.17 -7.66
N LEU A 27 -7.34 1.80 -8.34
CA LEU A 27 -7.62 3.22 -8.20
C LEU A 27 -8.06 3.58 -6.76
N GLY A 28 -8.92 2.78 -6.14
CA GLY A 28 -9.43 3.07 -4.80
C GLY A 28 -8.32 3.07 -3.75
N THR A 29 -7.43 2.08 -3.81
CA THR A 29 -6.27 1.98 -2.92
C THR A 29 -5.29 3.11 -3.15
N ALA A 30 -4.98 3.40 -4.42
CA ALA A 30 -4.05 4.47 -4.80
C ALA A 30 -4.56 5.85 -4.38
N MET A 31 -5.86 6.13 -4.59
CA MET A 31 -6.50 7.38 -4.15
C MET A 31 -6.44 7.55 -2.64
N LYS A 32 -6.70 6.50 -1.86
CA LYS A 32 -6.64 6.56 -0.39
C LYS A 32 -5.22 6.83 0.11
N LEU A 33 -4.21 6.36 -0.62
CA LEU A 33 -2.80 6.66 -0.35
C LEU A 33 -2.35 8.02 -0.92
N GLY A 34 -3.11 8.63 -1.83
CA GLY A 34 -2.73 9.87 -2.51
C GLY A 34 -1.56 9.69 -3.48
N VAL A 35 -1.49 8.54 -4.16
CA VAL A 35 -0.45 8.21 -5.15
C VAL A 35 -1.08 7.74 -6.45
N MET A 36 -0.28 7.65 -7.53
CA MET A 36 -0.74 7.05 -8.78
C MET A 36 -0.83 5.53 -8.67
N THR A 37 -1.82 4.93 -9.34
CA THR A 37 -1.98 3.46 -9.39
C THR A 37 -0.73 2.76 -9.93
N SER A 38 -0.05 3.36 -10.91
CA SER A 38 1.21 2.83 -11.46
C SER A 38 2.34 2.85 -10.43
N SER A 39 2.46 3.91 -9.63
CA SER A 39 3.43 4.00 -8.54
C SER A 39 3.15 2.99 -7.44
N LEU A 40 1.87 2.76 -7.11
CA LEU A 40 1.49 1.71 -6.17
C LEU A 40 1.81 0.32 -6.73
N GLN A 41 1.54 0.06 -8.01
CA GLN A 41 1.87 -1.25 -8.62
C GLN A 41 3.37 -1.51 -8.61
N GLN A 42 4.19 -0.53 -9.01
CA GLN A 42 5.65 -0.65 -8.95
C GLN A 42 6.13 -1.01 -7.54
N PHE A 43 5.55 -0.39 -6.52
CA PHE A 43 5.86 -0.67 -5.13
C PHE A 43 5.47 -2.09 -4.70
N LEU A 44 4.27 -2.55 -5.07
CA LEU A 44 3.82 -3.93 -4.82
C LEU A 44 4.66 -4.97 -5.58
N ASP A 45 5.28 -4.57 -6.70
CA ASP A 45 6.24 -5.37 -7.46
C ASP A 45 7.66 -5.29 -6.88
N GLY A 46 7.86 -4.62 -5.74
CA GLY A 46 9.15 -4.51 -5.05
C GLY A 46 10.07 -3.42 -5.59
N LYS A 47 9.55 -2.47 -6.38
CA LYS A 47 10.31 -1.34 -6.93
C LYS A 47 9.95 -0.06 -6.20
N ALA A 48 10.93 0.52 -5.51
CA ALA A 48 10.78 1.84 -4.92
C ALA A 48 10.62 2.90 -6.01
N ASN A 49 9.84 3.92 -5.72
CA ASN A 49 9.68 5.09 -6.58
C ASN A 49 9.49 6.35 -5.73
N ILE A 50 9.71 7.51 -6.34
CA ILE A 50 9.71 8.80 -5.66
C ILE A 50 8.36 9.09 -5.01
N SER A 51 7.24 8.75 -5.66
CA SER A 51 5.89 9.01 -5.14
C SER A 51 5.64 8.24 -3.84
N MET A 52 6.00 6.96 -3.80
CA MET A 52 5.87 6.13 -2.60
C MET A 52 6.87 6.53 -1.51
N ALA A 53 8.11 6.83 -1.88
CA ALA A 53 9.14 7.28 -0.94
C ALA A 53 8.74 8.59 -0.24
N SER A 54 8.24 9.56 -1.02
CA SER A 54 7.71 10.81 -0.49
C SER A 54 6.52 10.59 0.45
N LYS A 55 5.58 9.70 0.08
CA LYS A 55 4.42 9.37 0.93
C LYS A 55 4.82 8.76 2.28
N LEU A 56 5.94 8.03 2.30
CA LEU A 56 6.48 7.38 3.50
C LEU A 56 7.50 8.26 4.26
N GLY A 57 7.85 9.44 3.74
CA GLY A 57 8.89 10.29 4.32
C GLY A 57 10.29 9.66 4.27
N LEU A 58 10.56 8.82 3.28
CA LEU A 58 11.84 8.10 3.11
C LEU A 58 12.57 8.56 1.85
N MET A 59 13.89 8.32 1.79
CA MET A 59 14.61 8.36 0.52
C MET A 59 14.27 7.11 -0.32
N THR A 60 14.30 7.26 -1.65
CA THR A 60 14.00 6.14 -2.57
C THR A 60 14.96 4.96 -2.39
N SER A 61 16.24 5.21 -2.07
CA SER A 61 17.24 4.17 -1.78
C SER A 61 16.91 3.36 -0.52
N ASP A 62 16.47 4.04 0.54
CA ASP A 62 16.11 3.41 1.81
C ASP A 62 14.83 2.61 1.64
N LEU A 63 13.87 3.15 0.89
CA LEU A 63 12.66 2.42 0.53
C LEU A 63 12.98 1.15 -0.28
N GLN A 64 13.91 1.22 -1.24
CA GLN A 64 14.32 0.05 -2.01
C GLN A 64 14.97 -1.00 -1.12
N THR A 65 15.82 -0.58 -0.18
CA THR A 65 16.46 -1.47 0.80
C THR A 65 15.41 -2.15 1.68
N LEU A 66 14.42 -1.40 2.15
CA LEU A 66 13.30 -1.90 2.93
C LEU A 66 12.48 -2.93 2.14
N LEU A 67 12.11 -2.62 0.90
CA LEU A 67 11.37 -3.51 0.00
C LEU A 67 12.13 -4.82 -0.26
N ASN A 68 13.44 -4.74 -0.49
CA ASN A 68 14.30 -5.91 -0.69
C ASN A 68 14.31 -6.82 0.56
N SER A 69 14.31 -6.23 1.76
CA SER A 69 14.31 -6.98 3.02
C SER A 69 12.97 -7.64 3.32
N MET A 70 11.85 -6.98 3.03
CA MET A 70 10.51 -7.46 3.40
C MET A 70 9.80 -8.29 2.31
N GLY A 71 10.21 -8.12 1.06
CA GLY A 71 9.58 -8.73 -0.11
C GLY A 71 8.12 -8.33 -0.32
N LYS A 72 7.44 -8.99 -1.28
CA LYS A 72 6.08 -8.62 -1.71
C LYS A 72 5.05 -8.67 -0.58
N LYS A 73 5.08 -9.70 0.27
CA LYS A 73 4.15 -9.82 1.41
C LYS A 73 4.34 -8.70 2.43
N GLY A 74 5.59 -8.32 2.70
CA GLY A 74 5.91 -7.18 3.56
C GLY A 74 5.43 -5.86 2.99
N ALA A 75 5.59 -5.65 1.68
CA ALA A 75 5.09 -4.46 1.00
C ALA A 75 3.56 -4.32 1.13
N ILE A 76 2.82 -5.41 0.91
CA ILE A 76 1.36 -5.45 1.11
C ILE A 76 1.00 -5.12 2.57
N GLY A 77 1.70 -5.73 3.53
CA GLY A 77 1.50 -5.49 4.95
C GLY A 77 1.76 -4.04 5.36
N LEU A 78 2.79 -3.39 4.80
CA LEU A 78 3.09 -1.99 5.05
C LEU A 78 1.96 -1.08 4.56
N ILE A 79 1.45 -1.31 3.33
CA ILE A 79 0.32 -0.55 2.80
C ILE A 79 -0.92 -0.72 3.68
N LEU A 80 -1.23 -1.96 4.09
CA LEU A 80 -2.34 -2.22 5.00
C LEU A 80 -2.18 -1.48 6.34
N GLY A 81 -0.98 -1.49 6.93
CA GLY A 81 -0.69 -0.78 8.17
C GLY A 81 -0.90 0.74 8.04
N ILE A 82 -0.44 1.33 6.93
CA ILE A 82 -0.63 2.76 6.64
C ILE A 82 -2.10 3.09 6.48
N LEU A 83 -2.86 2.26 5.77
CA LEU A 83 -4.29 2.46 5.56
C LEU A 83 -5.08 2.33 6.87
N LEU A 84 -4.67 1.44 7.78
CA LEU A 84 -5.30 1.31 9.09
C LEU A 84 -4.97 2.48 10.03
N ASN A 85 -3.76 3.04 9.94
CA ASN A 85 -3.34 4.14 10.81
C ASN A 85 -3.88 5.51 10.37
N ASN A 86 -4.14 5.72 9.07
CA ASN A 86 -4.70 6.96 8.53
C ASN A 86 -6.22 7.13 8.74
N ASN A 87 -6.91 6.19 9.42
CA ASN A 87 -8.33 6.33 9.75
C ASN A 87 -8.56 6.49 11.28
N LEU A 88 -7.57 7.03 12.01
CA LEU A 88 -7.67 7.38 13.43
C LEU A 88 -7.79 8.91 13.65
N GLU A 89 -8.40 9.62 12.70
CA GLU A 89 -8.91 10.99 12.92
C GLU A 89 -10.40 10.94 13.29
#